data_AF-A0A2T7PL12-F1
#
_entry.id   AF-A0A2T7PL12-F1
#
_cell.length_a   1.000
_cell.length_b   1.000
_cell.length_c   1.000
_cell.angle_alpha   90.00
_cell.angle_beta   90.00
_cell.angle_gamma   90.00
#
_symmetry.space_group_name_H-M   'P 1'
#
loop_
_entity.id
_entity.type
_entity.pdbx_description
1 polymer ?
#
loop_
_entity_poly.entity_id
_entity_poly.type
_entity_poly.pdbx_seq_one_letter_code
_entity_poly.pdbx_strand_id
1 'polypeptide(L)'
;MVLAVLKTPLVVYVDASLASFQMYHSGVYSDPSCGATIDHTMQLVGYGTSQGQPYWILKNSWGVDWGMSGYMLMVRGRNMCGVATMAKYPSGASPPEIHPH
;
A
#
# COMPACT_ATOMS: atom_id res chain seq x y z
N MET A 1 8.86 1.92 6.44
CA MET A 1 7.72 1.15 5.90
C MET A 1 7.97 -0.36 5.84
N VAL A 2 9.04 -0.87 5.20
CA VAL A 2 9.28 -2.33 5.07
C VAL A 2 9.32 -3.06 6.44
N LEU A 3 10.16 -2.59 7.38
CA LEU A 3 10.24 -3.21 8.72
C LEU A 3 8.94 -3.09 9.53
N ALA A 4 8.10 -2.11 9.18
CA ALA A 4 6.90 -1.76 9.92
C ALA A 4 5.69 -2.62 9.51
N VAL A 5 5.52 -2.86 8.20
CA VAL A 5 4.44 -3.74 7.69
C VAL A 5 4.62 -5.19 8.13
N LEU A 6 5.85 -5.62 8.45
CA LEU A 6 6.11 -6.97 8.99
C LEU A 6 5.56 -7.19 10.41
N LYS A 7 5.23 -6.11 11.15
CA LYS A 7 4.81 -6.19 12.56
C LYS A 7 3.32 -5.90 12.73
N THR A 8 2.80 -4.92 12.01
CA THR A 8 1.39 -4.55 12.01
C THR A 8 1.02 -3.99 10.65
N PRO A 9 -0.23 -4.19 10.18
CA PRO A 9 -0.73 -3.46 9.03
C PRO A 9 -0.59 -1.95 9.26
N LEU A 10 -0.18 -1.24 8.21
CA LEU A 10 -0.07 0.22 8.23
C LEU A 10 -1.25 0.83 7.47
N VAL A 11 -1.83 1.90 8.00
CA VAL A 11 -2.70 2.76 7.21
C VAL A 11 -1.80 3.68 6.39
N VAL A 12 -1.97 3.65 5.08
CA VAL A 12 -1.29 4.54 4.13
C VAL A 12 -2.30 5.44 3.46
N TYR A 13 -1.81 6.59 3.02
CA TYR A 13 -2.61 7.63 2.39
C TYR A 13 -2.14 7.78 0.95
N VAL A 14 -3.08 7.78 0.01
CA VAL A 14 -2.78 7.79 -1.43
C VAL A 14 -3.67 8.79 -2.17
N ASP A 15 -3.21 9.21 -3.34
CA ASP A 15 -4.01 9.85 -4.38
C ASP A 15 -4.67 8.74 -5.25
N ALA A 16 -5.98 8.62 -5.15
CA ALA A 16 -6.80 7.67 -5.89
C ALA A 16 -7.67 8.34 -6.98
N SER A 17 -7.38 9.61 -7.30
CA SER A 17 -8.20 10.44 -8.18
C SER A 17 -8.16 10.01 -9.66
N LEU A 18 -7.09 9.33 -10.08
CA LEU A 18 -6.93 8.90 -11.47
C LEU A 18 -7.90 7.78 -11.87
N ALA A 19 -8.42 7.87 -13.09
CA ALA A 19 -9.23 6.80 -13.68
C ALA A 19 -8.49 5.46 -13.75
N SER A 20 -7.17 5.47 -13.98
CA SER A 20 -6.34 4.26 -13.97
C SER A 20 -6.29 3.58 -12.60
N PHE A 21 -6.39 4.36 -11.52
CA PHE A 21 -6.48 3.85 -10.16
C PHE A 21 -7.88 3.28 -9.89
N GLN A 22 -8.92 4.06 -10.21
CA GLN A 22 -10.32 3.65 -10.00
C GLN A 22 -10.67 2.37 -10.76
N MET A 23 -10.14 2.22 -11.98
CA MET A 23 -10.36 1.07 -12.84
C MET A 23 -9.27 -0.01 -12.72
N TYR A 24 -8.41 0.06 -11.69
CA TYR A 24 -7.37 -0.93 -11.47
C TYR A 24 -7.99 -2.34 -11.36
N HIS A 25 -7.39 -3.29 -12.08
CA HIS A 25 -7.84 -4.68 -12.11
C HIS A 25 -6.73 -5.67 -11.71
N SER A 26 -5.51 -5.53 -12.25
CA SER A 26 -4.41 -6.43 -11.92
C SER A 26 -3.03 -5.85 -12.25
N GLY A 27 -1.98 -6.56 -11.84
CA GLY A 27 -0.58 -6.19 -12.12
C GLY A 27 -0.02 -5.16 -11.15
N VAL A 28 1.24 -4.78 -11.34
CA VAL A 28 1.90 -3.74 -10.53
C VAL A 28 1.50 -2.37 -11.08
N TYR A 29 0.67 -1.65 -10.32
CA TYR A 29 0.26 -0.28 -10.60
C TYR A 29 1.46 0.67 -10.57
N SER A 30 1.64 1.41 -11.66
CA SER A 30 2.74 2.37 -11.83
C SER A 30 2.38 3.45 -12.86
N ASP A 31 1.32 4.21 -12.62
CA ASP A 31 0.95 5.35 -13.47
C ASP A 31 1.80 6.59 -13.11
N PRO A 32 2.66 7.09 -14.02
CA PRO A 32 3.51 8.26 -13.74
C PRO A 32 2.71 9.55 -13.51
N SER A 33 1.43 9.58 -13.90
CA SER A 33 0.53 10.71 -13.67
C SER A 33 0.00 10.74 -12.23
N CYS A 34 0.17 9.67 -11.46
CA CYS A 34 -0.34 9.60 -10.10
C CYS A 34 0.46 10.53 -9.19
N GLY A 35 -0.20 11.57 -8.71
CA GLY A 35 0.40 12.64 -7.92
C GLY A 35 0.53 12.30 -6.44
N ALA A 36 0.41 13.32 -5.60
CA ALA A 36 0.39 13.19 -4.15
C ALA A 36 -0.72 14.05 -3.53
N THR A 37 -1.78 14.33 -4.30
CA THR A 37 -2.98 15.00 -3.80
C THR A 37 -3.82 13.97 -3.07
N ILE A 38 -3.45 13.73 -1.81
CA ILE A 38 -4.02 12.67 -0.99
C ILE A 38 -5.54 12.86 -0.82
N ASP A 39 -6.31 11.86 -1.22
CA ASP A 39 -7.78 11.83 -1.12
C ASP A 39 -8.32 10.51 -0.57
N HIS A 40 -7.49 9.47 -0.47
CA HIS A 40 -7.92 8.12 -0.09
C HIS A 40 -6.98 7.45 0.90
N THR A 41 -7.50 6.47 1.65
CA THR A 41 -6.74 5.67 2.61
C THR A 41 -6.83 4.19 2.30
N MET A 42 -5.71 3.50 2.40
CA MET A 42 -5.61 2.06 2.19
C MET A 42 -4.80 1.41 3.31
N GLN A 43 -4.84 0.08 3.39
CA GLN A 43 -4.04 -0.67 4.35
C GLN A 43 -2.86 -1.34 3.63
N LEU A 44 -1.64 -0.96 3.98
CA LEU A 44 -0.43 -1.65 3.57
C LEU A 44 -0.27 -2.91 4.42
N VAL A 45 -0.39 -4.07 3.76
CA VAL A 45 -0.43 -5.40 4.40
C VAL A 45 0.76 -6.29 4.03
N GLY A 46 1.55 -5.90 3.04
CA GLY A 46 2.75 -6.65 2.65
C GLY A 46 3.55 -5.98 1.55
N TYR A 47 4.57 -6.69 1.09
CA TYR A 47 5.37 -6.31 -0.05
C TYR A 47 5.91 -7.57 -0.74
N GLY A 48 6.36 -7.41 -1.96
CA GLY A 48 7.00 -8.48 -2.70
C GLY A 48 7.86 -7.95 -3.83
N THR A 49 8.28 -8.89 -4.68
CA THR A 49 8.99 -8.61 -5.92
C THR A 49 8.47 -9.58 -6.97
N SER A 50 8.15 -9.08 -8.16
CA SER A 50 7.80 -9.91 -9.31
C SER A 50 8.70 -9.52 -10.48
N GLN A 51 9.41 -10.48 -11.07
CA GLN A 51 10.30 -10.24 -12.22
C GLN A 51 11.29 -9.07 -12.00
N GLY A 52 11.83 -8.93 -10.79
CA GLY A 52 12.74 -7.85 -10.43
C GLY A 52 12.06 -6.51 -10.10
N GLN A 53 10.74 -6.38 -10.27
CA GLN A 53 9.98 -5.19 -9.89
C GLN A 53 9.44 -5.33 -8.45
N PRO A 54 9.93 -4.53 -7.48
CA PRO A 54 9.41 -4.53 -6.13
C PRO A 54 8.04 -3.84 -6.06
N TYR A 55 7.13 -4.35 -5.23
CA TYR A 55 5.80 -3.77 -5.02
C TYR A 55 5.36 -3.81 -3.55
N TRP A 56 4.43 -2.93 -3.22
CA TRP A 56 3.59 -2.94 -2.01
C TRP A 56 2.30 -3.71 -2.27
N ILE A 57 1.78 -4.38 -1.25
CA ILE A 57 0.45 -5.01 -1.28
C ILE A 57 -0.47 -4.14 -0.44
N LEU A 58 -1.43 -3.49 -1.09
CA LEU A 58 -2.38 -2.58 -0.47
C LEU A 58 -3.78 -3.20 -0.51
N LYS A 59 -4.46 -3.26 0.63
CA LYS A 59 -5.87 -3.65 0.74
C LYS A 59 -6.75 -2.41 0.65
N ASN A 60 -7.76 -2.47 -0.22
CA ASN A 60 -8.75 -1.43 -0.40
C ASN A 60 -10.05 -1.73 0.36
N SER A 61 -10.94 -0.74 0.43
CA SER A 61 -12.28 -0.82 1.04
C SER A 61 -13.41 -0.74 0.02
N TRP A 62 -13.13 -0.96 -1.28
CA TRP A 62 -14.11 -0.85 -2.38
C TRP A 62 -14.71 -2.20 -2.82
N GLY A 63 -14.64 -3.21 -1.96
CA GLY A 63 -15.13 -4.55 -2.25
C GLY A 63 -14.12 -5.42 -3.01
N VAL A 64 -14.50 -6.69 -3.22
CA VAL A 64 -13.62 -7.71 -3.80
C VAL A 64 -13.57 -7.67 -5.33
N ASP A 65 -14.56 -7.04 -5.97
CA ASP A 65 -14.62 -6.92 -7.44
C ASP A 65 -13.62 -5.89 -7.99
N TRP A 66 -13.12 -5.01 -7.12
CA TRP A 66 -12.09 -4.05 -7.48
C TRP A 66 -10.69 -4.67 -7.36
N GLY A 67 -9.84 -4.42 -8.36
CA GLY A 67 -8.46 -4.90 -8.35
C GLY A 67 -8.35 -6.42 -8.25
N MET A 68 -7.30 -6.85 -7.55
CA MET A 68 -7.00 -8.27 -7.32
C MET A 68 -7.71 -8.75 -6.06
N SER A 69 -9.01 -9.02 -6.15
CA SER A 69 -9.85 -9.42 -5.00
C SER A 69 -9.87 -8.39 -3.87
N GLY A 70 -9.93 -7.10 -4.22
CA GLY A 70 -9.89 -5.97 -3.28
C GLY A 70 -8.49 -5.48 -2.93
N TYR A 71 -7.44 -6.02 -3.57
CA TYR A 71 -6.05 -5.62 -3.35
C TYR A 71 -5.45 -4.96 -4.57
N MET A 72 -4.42 -4.14 -4.33
CA MET A 72 -3.57 -3.54 -5.35
C MET A 72 -2.11 -3.86 -5.07
N LEU A 73 -1.39 -4.22 -6.14
CA LEU A 73 0.07 -4.21 -6.12
C LEU A 73 0.54 -2.84 -6.62
N MET A 74 1.22 -2.06 -5.79
CA MET A 74 1.72 -0.72 -6.17
C MET A 74 3.24 -0.73 -6.24
N VAL A 75 3.85 -0.13 -7.26
CA VAL A 75 5.31 -0.12 -7.39
C VAL A 75 5.98 0.45 -6.13
N ARG A 76 7.00 -0.27 -5.62
CA ARG A 76 7.77 0.09 -4.43
C ARG A 76 9.12 0.67 -4.84
N GLY A 77 9.66 1.55 -3.99
CA GLY A 77 10.90 2.29 -4.29
C GLY A 77 10.66 3.63 -5.00
N ARG A 78 9.39 4.00 -5.18
CA ARG A 78 8.93 5.33 -5.63
C ARG A 78 7.81 5.79 -4.70
N ASN A 79 7.64 7.10 -4.50
CA ASN A 79 6.49 7.65 -3.79
C ASN A 79 5.23 7.67 -4.68
N MET A 80 4.91 6.53 -5.29
CA MET A 80 3.78 6.38 -6.21
C MET A 80 2.49 6.76 -5.50
N CYS A 81 1.68 7.63 -6.12
CA CYS A 81 0.43 8.14 -5.54
C CYS A 81 0.58 8.76 -4.14
N GLY A 82 1.78 9.17 -3.73
CA GLY A 82 2.02 9.68 -2.38
C GLY A 82 2.00 8.62 -1.26
N VAL A 83 2.04 7.32 -1.58
CA VAL A 83 1.93 6.21 -0.59
C VAL A 83 2.97 6.27 0.54
N ALA A 84 4.11 6.92 0.30
CA ALA A 84 5.20 7.10 1.24
C ALA A 84 5.18 8.46 1.96
N THR A 85 4.21 9.34 1.65
CA THR A 85 4.08 10.68 2.23
C THR A 85 3.60 10.62 3.68
N MET A 86 2.63 9.75 3.98
CA MET A 86 2.11 9.56 5.33
C MET A 86 1.71 8.11 5.56
N ALA A 87 2.13 7.55 6.69
CA ALA A 87 1.70 6.24 7.15
C ALA A 87 1.44 6.28 8.65
N LYS A 88 0.40 5.59 9.10
CA LYS A 88 0.02 5.48 10.51
C LYS A 88 -0.08 4.02 10.95
N TYR A 89 0.31 3.79 12.20
CA TYR A 89 0.08 2.53 12.89
C TYR A 89 -1.29 2.59 13.58
N PRO A 90 -1.99 1.46 13.73
CA PRO A 90 -3.11 1.38 14.66
C PRO A 90 -2.60 1.70 16.07
N SER A 91 -3.18 2.70 16.73
CA SER A 91 -2.88 3.00 18.13
C SER A 91 -3.36 1.83 19.01
N GLY A 92 -2.42 1.13 19.65
CA GLY A 92 -2.70 -0.03 20.51
C GLY A 92 -1.87 -1.27 20.22
N ALA A 93 -1.13 -1.32 19.10
CA ALA A 93 -0.14 -2.37 18.88
C ALA A 93 1.10 -2.09 19.77
N SER A 94 1.32 -2.91 20.80
CA SER A 94 2.57 -2.86 21.57
C SER A 94 3.76 -3.22 20.67
N PRO A 95 4.93 -2.54 20.80
CA PRO A 95 6.15 -3.03 20.17
C PRO A 95 6.39 -4.48 20.59
N PRO A 96 6.86 -5.37 19.69
CA PRO A 96 7.20 -6.73 20.09
C PRO A 96 8.28 -6.68 21.17
N GLU A 97 7.98 -7.26 22.33
CA GLU A 97 8.92 -7.47 23.42
C GLU A 97 10.02 -8.40 22.92
N ILE A 98 11.27 -7.94 22.97
CA ILE A 98 12.42 -8.76 22.57
C ILE A 98 12.73 -9.67 23.76
N HIS A 99 12.30 -10.92 23.72
CA HIS A 99 12.81 -11.94 24.63
C HIS A 99 14.11 -12.52 24.05
N PRO A 100 15.28 -12.23 24.65
CA PRO A 100 16.50 -12.94 24.32
C PRO A 100 16.40 -14.38 24.84
N HIS A 101 16.50 -15.34 23.93
CA HIS A 101 17.03 -16.66 24.25
C HIS A 101 18.50 -16.69 23.87
#